data_AF-A0A8E1WCZ7-F1
#
_entry.id   AF-A0A8E1WCZ7-F1
#
_cell.length_a   1.000
_cell.length_b   1.000
_cell.length_c   1.000
_cell.angle_alpha   90.00
_cell.angle_beta   90.00
_cell.angle_gamma   90.00
#
_symmetry.space_group_name_H-M   'P 1'
#
loop_
_entity.id
_entity.type
_entity.pdbx_description
1 polymer ?
#
loop_
_entity_poly.entity_id
_entity_poly.type
_entity_poly.pdbx_seq_one_letter_code
_entity_poly.pdbx_strand_id
1 'polypeptide(L)'
;MPLAPHQFWQTVYPEGTFETQPADGFSDLYPASLPDGRQIALPIRILPGDGTSAVASMIVNQASFTVEDALSDAMAVHARAYDPEVVIGVPTLGLPLANGVARRLGHSRMVALGTSRKFWYSEDLSEPMSSITSPDHAKRLYLDPRMLPLLEGKRVLVVDDVISSGTSMLAVLKLLEKAGIEPVAAVFAMLQGDNWRQAIGEHDAPLVSRIHGAIVSPRLRLGDDGDWWPSAS
;
A
#
# COMPACT_ATOMS: atom_id res chain seq x y z
N MET A 1 -5.13 -28.04 2.78
CA MET A 1 -4.37 -28.10 4.05
C MET A 1 -4.15 -26.68 4.51
N PRO A 2 -4.34 -26.37 5.80
CA PRO A 2 -4.06 -25.03 6.32
C PRO A 2 -2.57 -24.70 6.12
N LEU A 3 -2.28 -23.43 5.80
CA LEU A 3 -0.90 -22.98 5.64
C LEU A 3 -0.26 -22.76 7.02
N ALA A 4 0.98 -23.20 7.18
CA ALA A 4 1.76 -22.83 8.36
C ALA A 4 2.09 -21.32 8.32
N PRO A 5 2.29 -20.66 9.48
CA PRO A 5 2.50 -19.21 9.53
C PRO A 5 3.60 -18.66 8.63
N HIS A 6 4.67 -19.41 8.39
CA HIS A 6 5.80 -19.00 7.54
C HIS A 6 5.59 -19.24 6.03
N GLN A 7 4.47 -19.85 5.63
CA GLN A 7 4.14 -20.15 4.23
C GLN A 7 3.31 -19.04 3.56
N PHE A 8 2.76 -18.11 4.34
CA PHE A 8 2.07 -16.94 3.82
C PHE A 8 3.04 -16.00 3.09
N TRP A 9 2.57 -15.37 2.01
CA TRP A 9 3.36 -14.46 1.16
C TRP A 9 4.59 -15.10 0.47
N GLN A 10 4.71 -16.43 0.47
CA GLN A 10 5.88 -17.12 -0.09
C GLN A 10 5.67 -17.65 -1.51
N THR A 11 4.45 -17.67 -2.01
CA THR A 11 4.12 -18.30 -3.29
C THR A 11 3.04 -17.51 -4.00
N VAL A 12 3.23 -17.36 -5.31
CA VAL A 12 2.19 -16.92 -6.24
C VAL A 12 1.56 -18.18 -6.80
N TYR A 13 0.31 -18.44 -6.42
CA TYR A 13 -0.42 -19.63 -6.79
C TYR A 13 -1.15 -19.42 -8.12
N PRO A 14 -1.38 -20.49 -8.91
CA PRO A 14 -2.27 -20.43 -10.07
C PRO A 14 -3.68 -19.95 -9.69
N GLU A 15 -4.38 -19.39 -10.66
CA GLU A 15 -5.81 -19.07 -10.53
C GLU A 15 -6.61 -20.28 -10.06
N GLY A 16 -7.57 -20.06 -9.16
CA GLY A 16 -8.46 -21.10 -8.65
C GLY A 16 -7.81 -22.07 -7.65
N THR A 17 -6.59 -21.80 -7.16
CA THR A 17 -5.96 -22.62 -6.12
C THR A 17 -6.74 -22.56 -4.80
N PHE A 18 -7.27 -21.38 -4.47
CA PHE A 18 -8.10 -21.12 -3.30
C PHE A 18 -9.44 -20.53 -3.75
N GLU A 19 -10.52 -20.91 -3.08
CA GLU A 19 -11.85 -20.35 -3.32
C GLU A 19 -11.91 -18.89 -2.87
N THR A 20 -12.28 -17.98 -3.78
CA THR A 20 -12.38 -16.54 -3.48
C THR A 20 -13.72 -16.13 -2.87
N GLN A 21 -14.71 -17.03 -2.89
CA GLN A 21 -16.04 -16.86 -2.31
C GLN A 21 -16.51 -18.21 -1.73
N PRO A 22 -15.82 -18.71 -0.68
CA PRO A 22 -16.19 -19.98 -0.05
C PRO A 22 -17.60 -19.89 0.53
N ALA A 23 -18.36 -20.98 0.41
CA ALA A 23 -19.73 -21.07 0.92
C ALA A 23 -19.81 -21.00 2.46
N ASP A 24 -18.72 -21.37 3.13
CA ASP A 24 -18.59 -21.43 4.59
C ASP A 24 -17.74 -20.26 5.15
N GLY A 25 -17.48 -19.21 4.36
CA GLY A 25 -16.62 -18.10 4.79
C GLY A 25 -15.13 -18.45 4.82
N PHE A 26 -14.31 -17.51 5.28
CA PHE A 26 -12.85 -17.70 5.35
C PHE A 26 -12.41 -18.05 6.78
N SER A 27 -11.58 -19.07 6.95
CA SER A 27 -11.08 -19.48 8.27
C SER A 27 -9.88 -18.66 8.76
N ASP A 28 -8.75 -18.77 8.05
CA ASP A 28 -7.44 -18.23 8.43
C ASP A 28 -6.68 -17.60 7.25
N LEU A 29 -7.19 -17.81 6.04
CA LEU A 29 -6.59 -17.40 4.78
C LEU A 29 -7.59 -16.60 3.95
N TYR A 30 -7.15 -15.45 3.44
CA TYR A 30 -7.83 -14.71 2.40
C TYR A 30 -7.03 -14.81 1.09
N PRO A 31 -7.62 -15.31 -0.02
CA PRO A 31 -6.92 -15.43 -1.28
C PRO A 31 -7.06 -14.15 -2.11
N ALA A 32 -6.04 -13.30 -2.04
CA ALA A 32 -6.01 -12.08 -2.83
C ALA A 32 -5.58 -12.39 -4.27
N SER A 33 -6.28 -11.82 -5.25
CA SER A 33 -6.05 -12.10 -6.67
C SER A 33 -5.30 -10.95 -7.34
N LEU A 34 -4.25 -11.28 -8.08
CA LEU A 34 -3.56 -10.38 -9.01
C LEU A 34 -4.45 -10.13 -10.26
N PRO A 35 -4.15 -9.10 -11.08
CA PRO A 35 -4.98 -8.78 -12.25
C PRO A 35 -5.03 -9.89 -13.31
N ASP A 36 -4.06 -10.81 -13.29
CA ASP A 36 -3.99 -11.97 -14.19
C ASP A 36 -4.60 -13.25 -13.59
N GLY A 37 -5.32 -13.14 -12.47
CA GLY A 37 -6.02 -14.25 -11.81
C GLY A 37 -5.16 -15.08 -10.86
N ARG A 38 -3.82 -14.94 -10.90
CA ARG A 38 -2.95 -15.62 -9.93
C ARG A 38 -3.25 -15.16 -8.51
N GLN A 39 -3.05 -16.04 -7.54
CA GLN A 39 -3.47 -15.83 -6.16
C GLN A 39 -2.29 -15.72 -5.20
N ILE A 40 -2.44 -14.88 -4.18
CA ILE A 40 -1.52 -14.79 -3.04
C ILE A 40 -2.34 -15.09 -1.79
N ALA A 41 -1.89 -16.08 -1.00
CA ALA A 41 -2.47 -16.40 0.29
C ALA A 41 -2.06 -15.34 1.32
N LEU A 42 -3.05 -14.64 1.88
CA LEU A 42 -2.86 -13.67 2.96
C LEU A 42 -3.41 -14.23 4.27
N PRO A 43 -2.69 -14.13 5.40
CA PRO A 43 -3.23 -14.52 6.68
C PRO A 43 -4.25 -13.49 7.15
N ILE A 44 -5.34 -13.96 7.75
CA ILE A 44 -6.34 -13.13 8.39
C ILE A 44 -5.84 -12.71 9.78
N ARG A 45 -5.87 -11.42 10.08
CA ARG A 45 -5.48 -10.86 11.37
C ARG A 45 -6.63 -10.13 12.02
N ILE A 46 -6.94 -10.55 13.25
CA ILE A 46 -7.94 -9.90 14.10
C ILE A 46 -7.41 -8.51 14.48
N LEU A 47 -8.24 -7.49 14.29
CA LEU A 47 -7.94 -6.13 14.68
C LEU A 47 -8.15 -5.94 16.19
N PRO A 48 -7.43 -5.01 16.84
CA PRO A 48 -7.72 -4.62 18.22
C PRO A 48 -9.18 -4.18 18.37
N GLY A 49 -9.83 -4.55 19.48
CA GLY A 49 -11.23 -4.25 19.75
C GLY A 49 -11.94 -5.42 20.41
N ASP A 50 -13.18 -5.68 19.99
CA ASP A 50 -14.03 -6.76 20.50
C ASP A 50 -13.75 -8.14 19.89
N GLY A 51 -12.78 -8.24 18.98
CA GLY A 51 -12.40 -9.49 18.32
C GLY A 51 -13.28 -9.87 17.12
N THR A 52 -14.24 -9.03 16.73
CA THR A 52 -15.20 -9.34 15.64
C THR A 52 -14.78 -8.80 14.28
N SER A 53 -13.68 -8.04 14.20
CA SER A 53 -13.17 -7.43 12.98
C SER A 53 -11.78 -7.95 12.64
N ALA A 54 -11.54 -8.24 11.36
CA ALA A 54 -10.24 -8.67 10.87
C ALA A 54 -9.89 -8.06 9.51
N VAL A 55 -8.65 -8.25 9.09
CA VAL A 55 -8.14 -7.87 7.77
C VAL A 55 -7.23 -8.95 7.22
N ALA A 56 -7.17 -9.07 5.89
CA ALA A 56 -6.10 -9.80 5.23
C ALA A 56 -4.79 -9.01 5.35
N SER A 57 -3.72 -9.62 5.84
CA SER A 57 -2.46 -8.91 6.08
C SER A 57 -1.48 -9.11 4.93
N MET A 58 -0.89 -8.02 4.45
CA MET A 58 0.28 -8.04 3.57
C MET A 58 1.48 -7.43 4.32
N ILE A 59 2.59 -8.15 4.37
CA ILE A 59 3.85 -7.67 4.98
C ILE A 59 4.97 -7.86 3.96
N VAL A 60 5.21 -6.84 3.15
CA VAL A 60 6.07 -6.91 1.95
C VAL A 60 7.48 -7.41 2.28
N ASN A 61 8.09 -6.93 3.37
CA ASN A 61 9.45 -7.33 3.74
C ASN A 61 9.56 -8.75 4.34
N GLN A 62 8.44 -9.47 4.48
CA GLN A 62 8.40 -10.89 4.81
C GLN A 62 7.96 -11.75 3.61
N ALA A 63 7.53 -11.12 2.51
CA ALA A 63 7.17 -11.82 1.30
C ALA A 63 8.41 -12.35 0.58
N SER A 64 8.24 -13.46 -0.14
CA SER A 64 9.27 -13.93 -1.06
C SER A 64 9.50 -12.92 -2.18
N PHE A 65 10.70 -12.89 -2.76
CA PHE A 65 10.98 -12.05 -3.93
C PHE A 65 10.04 -12.36 -5.10
N THR A 66 9.61 -13.62 -5.27
CA THR A 66 8.62 -14.00 -6.28
C THR A 66 7.28 -13.26 -6.10
N VAL A 67 6.83 -13.11 -4.86
CA VAL A 67 5.60 -12.36 -4.54
C VAL A 67 5.83 -10.86 -4.69
N GLU A 68 6.95 -10.32 -4.21
CA GLU A 68 7.31 -8.90 -4.39
C GLU A 68 7.39 -8.53 -5.87
N ASP A 69 7.98 -9.39 -6.70
CA ASP A 69 8.09 -9.20 -8.14
C ASP A 69 6.73 -9.23 -8.83
N ALA A 70 5.86 -10.18 -8.49
CA ALA A 70 4.52 -10.26 -9.05
C ALA A 70 3.64 -9.05 -8.68
N LEU A 71 3.75 -8.57 -7.43
CA LEU A 71 3.11 -7.33 -7.01
C LEU A 71 3.65 -6.15 -7.82
N SER A 72 4.99 -6.02 -7.91
CA SER A 72 5.64 -4.94 -8.66
C SER A 72 5.29 -4.94 -10.15
N ASP A 73 5.14 -6.12 -10.77
CA ASP A 73 4.70 -6.28 -12.16
C ASP A 73 3.29 -5.71 -12.36
N ALA A 74 2.34 -6.13 -11.52
CA ALA A 74 0.97 -5.64 -11.56
C ALA A 74 0.89 -4.12 -11.29
N MET A 75 1.63 -3.64 -10.28
CA MET A 75 1.72 -2.20 -9.97
C MET A 75 2.27 -1.39 -11.15
N ALA A 76 3.30 -1.90 -11.83
CA ALA A 76 3.89 -1.23 -12.99
C ALA A 76 2.91 -1.15 -14.18
N VAL A 77 2.04 -2.15 -14.37
CA VAL A 77 0.97 -2.08 -15.40
C VAL A 77 0.05 -0.89 -15.15
N HIS A 78 -0.43 -0.71 -13.92
CA HIS A 78 -1.25 0.45 -13.55
C HIS A 78 -0.48 1.77 -13.70
N ALA A 79 0.77 1.81 -13.23
CA ALA A 79 1.60 3.01 -13.27
C ALA A 79 1.86 3.52 -14.69
N ARG A 80 2.05 2.62 -15.68
CA ARG A 80 2.32 3.00 -17.08
C ARG A 80 1.23 3.88 -17.71
N ALA A 81 -0.02 3.74 -17.27
CA ALA A 81 -1.13 4.56 -17.77
C ALA A 81 -0.96 6.06 -17.48
N TYR A 82 -0.07 6.42 -16.55
CA TYR A 82 0.19 7.79 -16.11
C TYR A 82 1.54 8.35 -16.58
N ASP A 83 2.31 7.56 -17.36
CA ASP A 83 3.61 7.94 -17.93
C ASP A 83 4.54 8.65 -16.92
N PRO A 84 4.73 8.14 -15.69
CA PRO A 84 5.48 8.87 -14.66
C PRO A 84 6.95 9.04 -15.05
N GLU A 85 7.54 10.17 -14.71
CA GLU A 85 8.97 10.45 -14.94
C GLU A 85 9.83 10.10 -13.72
N VAL A 86 9.24 10.12 -12.52
CA VAL A 86 9.90 9.77 -11.25
C VAL A 86 8.94 9.02 -10.34
N VAL A 87 9.47 8.01 -9.65
CA VAL A 87 8.75 7.27 -8.60
C VAL A 87 9.21 7.75 -7.23
N ILE A 88 8.27 8.11 -6.37
CA ILE A 88 8.48 8.30 -4.94
C ILE A 88 8.06 7.03 -4.21
N GLY A 89 8.95 6.47 -3.40
CA GLY A 89 8.68 5.35 -2.51
C GLY A 89 8.38 5.81 -1.09
N VAL A 90 7.30 5.29 -0.51
CA VAL A 90 6.91 5.56 0.88
C VAL A 90 7.57 4.53 1.82
N PRO A 91 8.19 4.97 2.92
CA PRO A 91 8.87 4.09 3.86
C PRO A 91 7.92 3.41 4.85
N THR A 92 8.26 2.23 5.36
CA THR A 92 9.46 1.43 5.02
C THR A 92 9.15 0.33 4.01
N LEU A 93 7.97 -0.26 4.10
CA LEU A 93 7.58 -1.46 3.35
C LEU A 93 7.25 -1.16 1.88
N GLY A 94 6.92 0.09 1.54
CA GLY A 94 6.75 0.53 0.16
C GLY A 94 8.05 0.69 -0.63
N LEU A 95 9.21 0.81 0.03
CA LEU A 95 10.49 1.07 -0.66
C LEU A 95 10.95 -0.05 -1.61
N PRO A 96 10.88 -1.35 -1.24
CA PRO A 96 11.22 -2.43 -2.17
C PRO A 96 10.31 -2.43 -3.41
N LEU A 97 9.00 -2.23 -3.22
CA LEU A 97 8.03 -2.12 -4.31
C LEU A 97 8.30 -0.91 -5.20
N ALA A 98 8.59 0.25 -4.62
CA ALA A 98 8.92 1.46 -5.37
C ALA A 98 10.17 1.26 -6.24
N ASN A 99 11.19 0.57 -5.73
CA ASN A 99 12.35 0.16 -6.50
C ASN A 99 11.96 -0.82 -7.63
N GLY A 100 11.15 -1.84 -7.32
CA GLY A 100 10.64 -2.82 -8.28
C GLY A 100 9.85 -2.18 -9.42
N VAL A 101 8.96 -1.25 -9.11
CA VAL A 101 8.13 -0.49 -10.06
C VAL A 101 8.99 0.45 -10.90
N ALA A 102 9.87 1.25 -10.28
CA ALA A 102 10.77 2.16 -11.02
C ALA A 102 11.62 1.42 -12.07
N ARG A 103 12.17 0.25 -11.71
CA ARG A 103 12.93 -0.60 -12.65
C ARG A 103 12.07 -1.10 -13.82
N ARG A 104 10.83 -1.51 -13.57
CA ARG A 104 9.88 -1.98 -14.60
C ARG A 104 9.37 -0.87 -15.53
N LEU A 105 9.45 0.37 -15.07
CA LEU A 105 9.21 1.58 -15.86
C LEU A 105 10.46 2.06 -16.61
N GLY A 106 11.62 1.42 -16.40
CA GLY A 106 12.88 1.80 -17.05
C GLY A 106 13.60 2.99 -16.39
N HIS A 107 13.20 3.37 -15.17
CA HIS A 107 13.83 4.48 -14.46
C HIS A 107 15.14 3.99 -13.83
N SER A 108 16.15 4.87 -13.80
CA SER A 108 17.44 4.54 -13.20
C SER A 108 17.45 4.61 -11.67
N ARG A 109 16.43 5.25 -11.06
CA ARG A 109 16.28 5.42 -9.62
C ARG A 109 14.85 5.79 -9.23
N MET A 110 14.55 5.62 -7.94
CA MET A 110 13.42 6.24 -7.25
C MET A 110 13.91 7.35 -6.30
N VAL A 111 12.99 8.17 -5.81
CA VAL A 111 13.18 9.04 -4.64
C VAL A 111 12.52 8.39 -3.43
N ALA A 112 13.25 8.19 -2.34
CA ALA A 112 12.69 7.62 -1.12
C ALA A 112 12.30 8.73 -0.14
N LEU A 113 11.08 8.66 0.41
CA LEU A 113 10.77 9.40 1.63
C LEU A 113 11.44 8.72 2.83
N GLY A 114 11.71 9.49 3.87
CA GLY A 114 12.34 8.99 5.11
C GLY A 114 11.45 9.19 6.33
N THR A 115 11.68 8.39 7.38
CA THR A 115 11.05 8.57 8.70
C THR A 115 12.00 9.02 9.80
N SER A 116 13.30 9.03 9.52
CA SER A 116 14.33 9.43 10.48
C SER A 116 14.82 10.84 10.17
N ARG A 117 14.72 11.74 11.16
CA ARG A 117 15.28 13.09 11.06
C ARG A 117 16.81 13.00 11.02
N LYS A 118 17.37 13.42 9.90
CA LYS A 118 18.80 13.73 9.74
C LYS A 118 19.01 15.24 9.80
N PHE A 119 20.21 15.70 10.13
CA PHE A 119 20.49 17.12 10.41
C PHE A 119 20.23 18.08 9.23
N TRP A 120 20.07 17.55 8.02
CA TRP A 120 19.84 18.32 6.79
C TRP A 120 18.37 18.40 6.35
N TYR A 121 17.43 17.78 7.08
CA TYR A 121 16.00 17.93 6.77
C TYR A 121 15.41 19.19 7.38
N SER A 122 14.64 19.94 6.59
CA SER A 122 13.85 21.08 7.06
C SER A 122 12.49 20.62 7.60
N GLU A 123 11.93 21.36 8.56
CA GLU A 123 10.54 21.18 8.98
C GLU A 123 9.57 21.43 7.82
N ASP A 124 9.92 22.35 6.90
CA ASP A 124 9.12 22.69 5.73
C ASP A 124 8.95 21.52 4.75
N LEU A 125 9.86 20.54 4.80
CA LEU A 125 9.82 19.32 3.99
C LEU A 125 9.59 18.09 4.86
N SER A 126 8.65 18.22 5.80
CA SER A 126 8.22 17.14 6.66
C SER A 126 6.74 17.21 7.03
N GLU A 127 6.14 16.05 7.33
CA GLU A 127 4.73 15.93 7.72
C GLU A 127 4.54 14.82 8.77
N PRO A 128 3.76 15.02 9.85
CA PRO A 128 3.40 13.94 10.77
C PRO A 128 2.51 12.87 10.10
N MET A 129 2.75 11.59 10.38
CA MET A 129 1.96 10.48 9.82
C MET A 129 0.63 10.21 10.55
N SER A 130 0.40 10.80 11.73
CA SER A 130 -0.82 10.59 12.53
C SER A 130 -1.24 11.86 13.27
N SER A 131 -2.54 12.01 13.57
CA SER A 131 -3.03 13.13 14.38
C SER A 131 -2.58 13.04 15.84
N ILE A 132 -2.40 14.21 16.41
CA ILE A 132 -1.82 14.53 17.71
C ILE A 132 -2.60 13.89 18.87
N THR A 133 -2.24 12.69 19.33
CA THR A 133 -2.69 12.16 20.65
C THR A 133 -1.66 11.31 21.41
N SER A 134 -0.42 11.16 20.92
CA SER A 134 0.64 10.44 21.64
C SER A 134 1.91 11.31 21.76
N PRO A 135 2.25 11.83 22.96
CA PRO A 135 3.32 12.80 23.16
C PRO A 135 4.73 12.31 22.78
N ASP A 136 5.00 11.00 22.82
CA ASP A 136 6.39 10.53 22.87
C ASP A 136 6.96 9.98 21.55
N HIS A 137 6.16 9.72 20.51
CA HIS A 137 6.66 9.09 19.27
C HIS A 137 5.87 9.45 18.00
N ALA A 138 5.70 10.73 17.69
CA ALA A 138 5.12 11.12 16.40
C ALA A 138 6.08 10.77 15.25
N LYS A 139 5.79 9.67 14.52
CA LYS A 139 6.49 9.34 13.27
C LYS A 139 6.21 10.46 12.25
N ARG A 140 7.27 11.02 11.68
CA ARG A 140 7.22 12.07 10.65
C ARG A 140 7.76 11.52 9.34
N LEU A 141 7.18 11.93 8.22
CA LEU A 141 7.75 11.75 6.89
C LEU A 141 8.63 12.95 6.56
N TYR A 142 9.69 12.68 5.80
CA TYR A 142 10.66 13.67 5.37
C TYR A 142 10.98 13.49 3.89
N LEU A 143 11.08 14.60 3.17
CA LEU A 143 11.61 14.67 1.80
C LEU A 143 12.98 15.33 1.84
N ASP A 144 13.99 14.70 1.22
CA ASP A 144 15.34 15.26 1.21
C ASP A 144 15.38 16.44 0.23
N PRO A 145 15.76 17.66 0.66
CA PRO A 145 15.83 18.83 -0.22
C PRO A 145 16.68 18.58 -1.48
N ARG A 146 17.70 17.71 -1.40
CA ARG A 146 18.56 17.36 -2.55
C ARG A 146 17.82 16.61 -3.66
N MET A 147 16.66 16.04 -3.36
CA MET A 147 15.85 15.32 -4.32
C MET A 147 14.87 16.24 -5.07
N LEU A 148 14.63 17.47 -4.60
CA LEU A 148 13.70 18.41 -5.24
C LEU A 148 13.98 18.66 -6.74
N PRO A 149 15.24 18.82 -7.19
CA PRO A 149 15.52 19.01 -8.62
C PRO A 149 15.12 17.81 -9.50
N LEU A 150 14.83 16.66 -8.90
CA LEU A 150 14.34 15.47 -9.61
C LEU A 150 12.83 15.45 -9.72
N LEU A 151 12.12 16.23 -8.91
CA LEU A 151 10.67 16.18 -8.78
C LEU A 151 10.00 17.41 -9.39
N GLU A 152 10.69 18.55 -9.41
CA GLU A 152 10.15 19.82 -9.91
C GLU A 152 9.72 19.70 -11.39
N GLY A 153 8.44 20.00 -11.65
CA GLY A 153 7.85 19.92 -12.98
C GLY A 153 7.74 18.51 -13.57
N LYS A 154 7.95 17.46 -12.75
CA LYS A 154 7.91 16.06 -13.19
C LYS A 154 6.58 15.39 -12.87
N ARG A 155 6.19 14.43 -13.72
CA ARG A 155 5.07 13.52 -13.43
C ARG A 155 5.48 12.51 -12.36
N VAL A 156 5.10 12.79 -11.12
CA VAL A 156 5.49 11.98 -9.95
C VAL A 156 4.46 10.88 -9.68
N LEU A 157 4.92 9.63 -9.59
CA LEU A 157 4.15 8.49 -9.09
C LEU A 157 4.48 8.25 -7.62
N VAL A 158 3.46 8.07 -6.77
CA VAL A 158 3.68 7.57 -5.39
C VAL A 158 3.50 6.05 -5.35
N VAL A 159 4.41 5.35 -4.70
CA VAL A 159 4.35 3.90 -4.48
C VAL A 159 4.47 3.57 -3.00
N ASP A 160 3.55 2.75 -2.50
CA ASP A 160 3.53 2.28 -1.12
C ASP A 160 3.05 0.81 -1.02
N ASP A 161 3.04 0.24 0.18
CA ASP A 161 2.62 -1.14 0.42
C ASP A 161 1.10 -1.31 0.49
N VAL A 162 0.44 -0.71 1.47
CA VAL A 162 -0.98 -0.94 1.75
C VAL A 162 -1.68 0.37 2.09
N ILE A 163 -2.81 0.63 1.42
CA ILE A 163 -3.72 1.70 1.82
C ILE A 163 -4.98 1.09 2.45
N SER A 164 -5.38 1.60 3.61
CA SER A 164 -6.63 1.18 4.28
C SER A 164 -7.51 2.36 4.73
N SER A 165 -7.08 3.16 5.72
CA SER A 165 -7.83 4.36 6.13
C SER A 165 -7.50 5.59 5.30
N GLY A 166 -6.38 5.57 4.56
CA GLY A 166 -5.86 6.73 3.82
C GLY A 166 -5.01 7.70 4.66
N THR A 167 -4.92 7.52 5.98
CA THR A 167 -4.21 8.45 6.89
C THR A 167 -2.74 8.65 6.51
N SER A 168 -2.01 7.56 6.25
CA SER A 168 -0.59 7.64 5.86
C SER A 168 -0.43 8.30 4.49
N MET A 169 -1.32 8.00 3.54
CA MET A 169 -1.31 8.62 2.22
C MET A 169 -1.61 10.12 2.29
N LEU A 170 -2.52 10.57 3.16
CA LEU A 170 -2.75 12.01 3.40
C LEU A 170 -1.49 12.73 3.90
N ALA A 171 -0.68 12.09 4.75
CA ALA A 171 0.58 12.67 5.19
C ALA A 171 1.59 12.78 4.03
N VAL A 172 1.60 11.80 3.11
CA VAL A 172 2.40 11.88 1.88
C VAL A 172 1.92 13.04 1.00
N LEU A 173 0.61 13.16 0.75
CA LEU A 173 0.05 14.23 -0.08
C LEU A 173 0.37 15.63 0.45
N LYS A 174 0.16 15.87 1.75
CA LYS A 174 0.52 17.14 2.40
C LYS A 174 2.02 17.44 2.34
N LEU A 175 2.88 16.42 2.46
CA LEU A 175 4.32 16.60 2.30
C LEU A 175 4.68 17.01 0.87
N LEU A 176 4.05 16.38 -0.14
CA LEU A 176 4.29 16.72 -1.54
C LEU A 176 3.72 18.10 -1.90
N GLU A 177 2.57 18.48 -1.34
CA GLU A 177 2.00 19.83 -1.48
C GLU A 177 2.95 20.92 -0.97
N LYS A 178 3.58 20.71 0.19
CA LYS A 178 4.63 21.60 0.72
C LYS A 178 5.83 21.76 -0.20
N ALA A 179 6.10 20.74 -1.01
CA ALA A 179 7.15 20.75 -2.03
C ALA A 179 6.66 21.22 -3.41
N GLY A 180 5.39 21.63 -3.54
CA GLY A 180 4.79 22.05 -4.81
C GLY A 180 4.58 20.90 -5.81
N ILE A 181 4.41 19.67 -5.34
CA ILE A 181 4.29 18.46 -6.15
C ILE A 181 2.88 17.89 -6.04
N GLU A 182 2.21 17.69 -7.18
CA GLU A 182 0.98 16.92 -7.28
C GLU A 182 1.27 15.55 -7.93
N PRO A 183 0.97 14.41 -7.27
CA PRO A 183 1.13 13.10 -7.89
C PRO A 183 0.21 12.91 -9.10
N VAL A 184 0.74 12.31 -10.16
CA VAL A 184 -0.09 11.90 -11.30
C VAL A 184 -0.95 10.68 -10.98
N ALA A 185 -0.49 9.82 -10.07
CA ALA A 185 -1.18 8.64 -9.56
C ALA A 185 -0.49 8.14 -8.27
N ALA A 186 -1.15 7.22 -7.57
CA ALA A 186 -0.52 6.42 -6.52
C ALA A 186 -0.86 4.93 -6.69
N VAL A 187 0.13 4.07 -6.46
CA VAL A 187 -0.02 2.62 -6.66
C VAL A 187 0.47 1.88 -5.43
N PHE A 188 -0.35 0.93 -4.98
CA PHE A 188 -0.12 0.17 -3.76
C PHE A 188 0.05 -1.32 -4.07
N ALA A 189 0.75 -2.07 -3.21
CA ALA A 189 0.68 -3.53 -3.27
C ALA A 189 -0.76 -3.99 -3.00
N MET A 190 -1.43 -3.42 -1.98
CA MET A 190 -2.80 -3.82 -1.62
C MET A 190 -3.70 -2.62 -1.30
N LEU A 191 -4.91 -2.61 -1.87
CA LEU A 191 -6.02 -1.79 -1.37
C LEU A 191 -6.81 -2.62 -0.34
N GLN A 192 -6.88 -2.14 0.89
CA GLN A 192 -7.56 -2.84 1.99
C GLN A 192 -8.85 -2.11 2.39
N GLY A 193 -9.97 -2.60 1.85
CA GLY A 193 -11.27 -1.96 1.91
C GLY A 193 -11.32 -0.65 1.12
N ASP A 194 -12.39 0.13 1.33
CA ASP A 194 -12.66 1.37 0.60
C ASP A 194 -12.66 2.63 1.47
N ASN A 195 -12.40 2.51 2.78
CA ASN A 195 -12.47 3.63 3.74
C ASN A 195 -11.51 4.79 3.38
N TRP A 196 -10.39 4.48 2.72
CA TRP A 196 -9.44 5.49 2.26
C TRP A 196 -10.05 6.46 1.24
N ARG A 197 -11.09 6.06 0.48
CA ARG A 197 -11.68 6.89 -0.58
C ARG A 197 -12.24 8.18 -0.04
N GLN A 198 -12.91 8.14 1.11
CA GLN A 198 -13.47 9.35 1.73
C GLN A 198 -12.33 10.29 2.15
N ALA A 199 -11.37 9.79 2.93
CA ALA A 199 -10.27 10.59 3.44
C ALA A 199 -9.45 11.24 2.31
N ILE A 200 -9.16 10.49 1.24
CA ILE A 200 -8.47 11.03 0.06
C ILE A 200 -9.38 11.96 -0.72
N GLY A 201 -10.64 11.63 -0.93
CA GLY A 201 -11.57 12.43 -1.72
C GLY A 201 -11.89 13.80 -1.12
N GLU A 202 -11.89 13.91 0.21
CA GLU A 202 -12.02 15.20 0.92
C GLU A 202 -10.80 16.11 0.72
N HIS A 203 -9.63 15.56 0.37
CA HIS A 203 -8.40 16.30 0.16
C HIS A 203 -8.07 16.52 -1.34
N ASP A 204 -8.20 15.47 -2.16
CA ASP A 204 -7.94 15.43 -3.60
C ASP A 204 -8.91 14.43 -4.27
N ALA A 205 -10.10 14.92 -4.62
CA ALA A 205 -11.14 14.11 -5.28
C ALA A 205 -10.68 13.47 -6.62
N PRO A 206 -9.98 14.18 -7.52
CA PRO A 206 -9.46 13.57 -8.75
C PRO A 206 -8.51 12.40 -8.52
N LEU A 207 -7.66 12.45 -7.49
CA LEU A 207 -6.68 11.40 -7.20
C LEU A 207 -7.33 10.06 -6.83
N VAL A 208 -8.55 10.04 -6.26
CA VAL A 208 -9.25 8.79 -5.89
C VAL A 208 -9.37 7.81 -7.07
N SER A 209 -9.61 8.33 -8.28
CA SER A 209 -9.71 7.53 -9.51
C SER A 209 -8.35 7.08 -10.07
N ARG A 210 -7.26 7.64 -9.53
CA ARG A 210 -5.87 7.42 -9.95
C ARG A 210 -5.08 6.63 -8.90
N ILE A 211 -5.77 6.05 -7.93
CA ILE A 211 -5.23 5.12 -6.94
C ILE A 211 -5.51 3.68 -7.41
N HIS A 212 -4.44 2.88 -7.51
CA HIS A 212 -4.51 1.48 -7.94
C HIS A 212 -3.83 0.57 -6.94
N GLY A 213 -4.24 -0.70 -6.89
CA GLY A 213 -3.56 -1.73 -6.13
C GLY A 213 -3.25 -2.95 -6.99
N ALA A 214 -2.13 -3.61 -6.71
CA ALA A 214 -1.81 -4.90 -7.33
C ALA A 214 -2.85 -5.97 -6.97
N ILE A 215 -3.26 -5.96 -5.70
CA ILE A 215 -4.30 -6.83 -5.15
C ILE A 215 -5.28 -6.00 -4.31
N VAL A 216 -6.45 -6.57 -4.05
CA VAL A 216 -7.48 -5.98 -3.19
C VAL A 216 -7.91 -6.98 -2.12
N SER A 217 -8.28 -6.47 -0.95
CA SER A 217 -8.88 -7.27 0.11
C SER A 217 -9.94 -6.46 0.86
N PRO A 218 -11.07 -7.05 1.25
CA PRO A 218 -12.08 -6.37 2.06
C PRO A 218 -11.63 -6.27 3.52
N ARG A 219 -12.36 -5.47 4.31
CA ARG A 219 -12.40 -5.72 5.76
C ARG A 219 -13.22 -6.97 6.01
N LEU A 220 -12.89 -7.71 7.05
CA LEU A 220 -13.57 -8.95 7.41
C LEU A 220 -14.31 -8.78 8.74
N ARG A 221 -15.45 -9.44 8.86
CA ARG A 221 -16.24 -9.52 10.09
C ARG A 221 -16.49 -10.98 10.45
N LEU A 222 -16.39 -11.28 11.73
CA LEU A 222 -16.70 -12.61 12.25
C LEU A 222 -18.21 -12.88 12.12
N GLY A 223 -18.56 -14.00 11.51
CA GLY A 223 -19.92 -14.52 11.44
C GLY A 223 -20.30 -15.30 12.70
N ASP A 224 -21.59 -15.59 12.85
CA ASP A 224 -22.10 -16.42 13.96
C ASP A 224 -21.65 -17.89 13.84
N ASP A 225 -21.20 -18.28 12.64
CA ASP A 225 -20.58 -19.57 12.31
C ASP A 225 -19.12 -19.68 12.80
N GLY A 226 -18.50 -18.56 13.18
CA GLY A 226 -17.11 -18.50 13.61
C GLY A 226 -16.11 -18.28 12.48
N ASP A 227 -16.59 -18.08 11.24
CA ASP A 227 -15.77 -17.80 10.06
C ASP A 227 -15.78 -16.31 9.68
N TRP A 228 -14.82 -15.90 8.86
CA TRP A 228 -14.63 -14.52 8.44
C TRP A 228 -15.34 -14.24 7.12
N TRP A 229 -16.13 -13.17 7.12
CA TRP A 229 -16.91 -12.75 5.98
C TRP A 229 -16.50 -11.34 5.52
N PRO A 230 -16.45 -11.06 4.21
CA PRO A 230 -16.30 -9.70 3.71
C PRO A 230 -17.36 -8.78 4.33
N SER A 231 -16.90 -7.74 5.02
CA SER A 231 -17.78 -6.68 5.49
C SER A 231 -18.30 -5.91 4.28
N ALA A 232 -19.61 -5.65 4.23
CA ALA A 232 -20.13 -4.63 3.33
C ALA A 232 -19.42 -3.30 3.63
N SER A 233 -19.06 -2.58 2.56
CA SER A 233 -18.45 -1.25 2.62
C SER A 233 -19.52 -0.18 2.82
#